data_AF-A0A7C6JTC7-F1
#
_entry.id   AF-A0A7C6JTC7-F1
#
_cell.length_a   1.000
_cell.length_b   1.000
_cell.length_c   1.000
_cell.angle_alpha   90.00
_cell.angle_beta   90.00
_cell.angle_gamma   90.00
#
_symmetry.space_group_name_H-M   'P 1'
#
loop_
_entity.id
_entity.type
_entity.pdbx_description
1 polymer ?
#
loop_
_entity_poly.entity_id
_entity_poly.type
_entity_poly.pdbx_seq_one_letter_code
_entity_poly.pdbx_strand_id
1 'polypeptide(L)'
;MNTYKYITIILLSFIFSLAHIPSMEVFNLVSLLLLICSGTLAGIMFSLVTYRNNSIWGSALIHTIWNLIMCGDILHIYFGKDTSTKALFSITLPAENYLLTGAGFGIEASIIAIVGYTIIGISALLSIKKSK
;
A
#
# COMPACT_ATOMS: atom_id res chain seq x y z
N MET A 1 21.15 -7.89 6.49
CA MET A 1 21.31 -7.49 5.06
C MET A 1 22.52 -6.58 4.98
N ASN A 2 23.20 -6.46 3.83
CA ASN A 2 24.27 -5.45 3.69
C ASN A 2 23.67 -4.10 3.27
N THR A 3 24.46 -3.03 3.36
CA THR A 3 24.01 -1.65 3.10
C THR A 3 23.44 -1.47 1.70
N TYR A 4 24.09 -2.02 0.67
CA TYR A 4 23.61 -1.90 -0.72
C TYR A 4 22.20 -2.46 -0.91
N LYS A 5 21.87 -3.60 -0.29
CA LYS A 5 20.52 -4.17 -0.37
C LYS A 5 19.47 -3.24 0.26
N TYR A 6 19.76 -2.61 1.40
CA TYR A 6 18.83 -1.65 1.99
C TYR A 6 18.62 -0.44 1.08
N ILE A 7 19.70 0.09 0.49
CA ILE A 7 19.62 1.22 -0.46
C ILE A 7 18.78 0.85 -1.67
N THR A 8 19.02 -0.31 -2.29
CA THR A 8 18.25 -0.78 -3.45
C THR A 8 16.77 -0.92 -3.13
N ILE A 9 16.42 -1.51 -1.97
CA ILE A 9 15.03 -1.66 -1.55
C ILE A 9 14.36 -0.30 -1.42
N ILE A 10 14.98 0.65 -0.71
CA ILE A 10 14.39 1.97 -0.49
C ILE A 10 14.26 2.73 -1.81
N LEU A 11 15.31 2.75 -2.63
CA LEU A 11 15.33 3.47 -3.91
C LEU A 11 14.27 2.94 -4.88
N LEU A 12 14.21 1.62 -5.09
CA LEU A 12 13.23 1.04 -6.01
C LEU A 12 11.81 1.18 -5.48
N SER A 13 11.60 1.14 -4.16
CA SER A 13 10.28 1.36 -3.56
C SER A 13 9.82 2.80 -3.70
N PHE A 14 10.73 3.77 -3.60
CA PHE A 14 10.44 5.16 -3.86
C PHE A 14 10.07 5.39 -5.33
N ILE A 15 10.84 4.82 -6.27
CA ILE A 15 10.53 4.88 -7.72
C ILE A 15 9.17 4.22 -8.01
N PHE A 16 8.89 3.07 -7.39
CA PHE A 16 7.58 2.42 -7.47
C PHE A 16 6.47 3.37 -7.04
N SER A 17 6.63 4.08 -5.92
CA SER A 17 5.66 5.06 -5.46
C SER A 17 5.45 6.21 -6.45
N LEU A 18 6.53 6.72 -7.05
CA LEU A 18 6.43 7.79 -8.05
C LEU A 18 5.70 7.33 -9.33
N ALA A 19 5.85 6.06 -9.71
CA ALA A 19 5.16 5.49 -10.87
C ALA A 19 3.63 5.48 -10.72
N HIS A 20 3.10 5.64 -9.50
CA HIS A 20 1.66 5.67 -9.21
C HIS A 20 1.06 7.08 -9.25
N ILE A 21 1.87 8.13 -9.42
CA ILE A 21 1.38 9.52 -9.52
C ILE A 21 0.31 9.70 -10.62
N PRO A 22 0.42 9.10 -11.82
CA PRO A 22 -0.61 9.22 -12.87
C PRO A 22 -1.98 8.65 -12.49
N SER A 23 -2.05 7.80 -11.46
CA SER A 23 -3.30 7.19 -10.98
C SER A 23 -4.01 8.03 -9.91
N MET A 24 -3.47 9.19 -9.53
CA MET A 24 -4.11 10.08 -8.57
C MET A 24 -5.32 10.78 -9.20
N GLU A 25 -6.46 10.75 -8.51
CA GLU A 25 -7.66 11.52 -8.88
C GLU A 25 -7.48 13.01 -8.62
N VAL A 26 -6.82 13.37 -7.51
CA VAL A 26 -6.59 14.77 -7.11
C VAL A 26 -5.12 15.00 -6.83
N PHE A 27 -4.46 15.71 -7.73
CA PHE A 27 -3.06 16.10 -7.56
C PHE A 27 -2.94 17.36 -6.70
N ASN A 28 -2.50 17.17 -5.45
CA ASN A 28 -2.10 18.26 -4.55
C ASN A 28 -0.97 17.79 -3.63
N LEU A 29 -0.36 18.71 -2.89
CA LEU A 29 0.80 18.41 -2.04
C LEU A 29 0.51 17.34 -0.99
N VAL A 30 -0.66 17.37 -0.35
CA VAL A 30 -1.03 16.38 0.69
C VAL A 30 -1.19 15.00 0.07
N SER A 31 -1.94 14.89 -1.04
CA SER A 31 -2.12 13.64 -1.75
C SER A 31 -0.80 13.06 -2.25
N LEU A 32 0.10 13.92 -2.76
CA LEU A 32 1.41 13.50 -3.27
C LEU A 32 2.30 12.96 -2.16
N LEU A 33 2.39 13.68 -1.03
CA LEU A 33 3.18 13.23 0.12
C LEU A 33 2.64 11.91 0.69
N LEU A 34 1.32 11.80 0.80
CA LEU A 34 0.69 10.60 1.31
C LEU A 34 0.89 9.40 0.37
N LEU A 35 0.80 9.61 -0.94
CA LEU A 35 1.16 8.60 -1.95
C LEU A 35 2.63 8.19 -1.83
N ILE A 36 3.56 9.15 -1.82
CA ILE A 36 5.00 8.88 -1.70
C ILE A 36 5.30 8.04 -0.46
N CYS A 37 4.73 8.40 0.70
CA CYS A 37 4.94 7.65 1.93
C CYS A 37 4.34 6.24 1.87
N SER A 38 3.06 6.12 1.48
CA SER A 38 2.34 4.85 1.45
C SER A 38 2.89 3.89 0.39
N GLY A 39 3.09 4.37 -0.85
CA GLY A 39 3.62 3.57 -1.95
C GLY A 39 5.06 3.13 -1.71
N THR A 40 5.89 3.97 -1.08
CA THR A 40 7.25 3.56 -0.68
C THR A 40 7.19 2.46 0.38
N LEU A 41 6.29 2.54 1.37
CA LEU A 41 6.13 1.48 2.37
C LEU A 41 5.59 0.18 1.76
N ALA A 42 4.65 0.25 0.84
CA ALA A 42 4.16 -0.90 0.08
C ALA A 42 5.31 -1.55 -0.73
N GLY A 43 6.10 -0.75 -1.45
CA GLY A 43 7.28 -1.23 -2.16
C GLY A 43 8.32 -1.90 -1.26
N ILE A 44 8.57 -1.33 -0.07
CA ILE A 44 9.48 -1.91 0.92
C ILE A 44 8.93 -3.25 1.41
N MET A 45 7.63 -3.32 1.72
CA MET A 45 6.96 -4.57 2.11
C MET A 45 7.15 -5.65 1.05
N PHE A 46 6.82 -5.37 -0.22
CA PHE A 46 7.00 -6.32 -1.32
C PHE A 46 8.46 -6.75 -1.48
N SER A 47 9.39 -5.81 -1.38
CA SER A 47 10.82 -6.11 -1.49
C SER A 47 11.30 -7.04 -0.37
N LEU A 48 10.84 -6.81 0.88
CA LEU A 48 11.20 -7.64 2.03
C LEU A 48 10.56 -9.03 1.95
N VAL A 49 9.31 -9.14 1.50
CA VAL A 49 8.64 -10.44 1.27
C VAL A 49 9.39 -11.23 0.20
N THR A 50 9.73 -10.60 -0.93
CA THR A 50 10.51 -11.23 -2.01
C THR A 50 11.87 -11.68 -1.50
N TYR A 51 12.56 -10.82 -0.74
CA TYR A 51 13.88 -11.12 -0.19
C TYR A 51 13.82 -12.30 0.81
N ARG A 52 12.79 -12.37 1.65
CA ARG A 52 12.61 -13.45 2.62
C ARG A 52 12.37 -14.79 1.95
N ASN A 53 11.59 -14.82 0.89
CA ASN A 53 11.17 -16.06 0.23
C ASN A 53 12.09 -16.48 -0.92
N ASN A 54 13.05 -15.63 -1.29
CA ASN A 54 13.87 -15.78 -2.51
C ASN A 54 12.99 -16.03 -3.75
N SER A 55 11.83 -15.38 -3.79
CA SER A 55 10.79 -15.60 -4.80
C SER A 55 9.83 -14.43 -4.84
N ILE A 56 9.40 -14.03 -6.04
CA ILE A 56 8.43 -12.95 -6.24
C ILE A 56 6.98 -13.37 -5.94
N TRP A 57 6.70 -14.67 -5.89
CA TRP A 57 5.32 -15.18 -5.81
C TRP A 57 4.57 -14.75 -4.55
N GLY A 58 5.27 -14.62 -3.42
CA GLY A 58 4.64 -14.10 -2.19
C GLY A 58 4.15 -12.67 -2.36
N SER A 59 4.97 -11.81 -2.96
CA SER A 59 4.62 -10.41 -3.22
C SER A 59 3.54 -10.28 -4.29
N ALA A 60 3.63 -11.09 -5.36
CA ALA A 60 2.61 -11.16 -6.40
C ALA A 60 1.25 -11.56 -5.82
N LEU A 61 1.20 -12.59 -4.96
CA LEU A 61 -0.04 -13.02 -4.32
C LEU A 61 -0.63 -11.94 -3.42
N ILE A 62 0.18 -11.29 -2.57
CA ILE A 62 -0.29 -10.19 -1.71
C ILE A 62 -0.89 -9.07 -2.57
N HIS A 63 -0.20 -8.66 -3.64
CA HIS A 63 -0.66 -7.60 -4.53
C HIS A 63 -1.95 -8.01 -5.27
N THR A 64 -2.04 -9.23 -5.78
CA THR A 64 -3.25 -9.72 -6.45
C THR A 64 -4.44 -9.79 -5.49
N ILE A 65 -4.26 -10.27 -4.27
CA ILE A 65 -5.32 -10.29 -3.25
C ILE A 65 -5.76 -8.87 -2.92
N TRP A 66 -4.81 -7.95 -2.75
CA TRP A 66 -5.10 -6.53 -2.50
C TRP A 66 -5.94 -5.91 -3.61
N ASN A 67 -5.52 -6.08 -4.88
CA ASN A 67 -6.25 -5.54 -6.02
C ASN A 67 -7.62 -6.21 -6.20
N LEU A 68 -7.74 -7.50 -5.89
CA LEU A 68 -9.03 -8.19 -5.92
C LEU A 68 -9.99 -7.62 -4.86
N ILE A 69 -9.48 -7.31 -3.66
CA ILE A 69 -10.28 -6.73 -2.59
C ILE A 69 -10.72 -5.30 -2.95
N MET A 70 -9.79 -4.47 -3.43
CA MET A 70 -10.02 -3.04 -3.67
C MET A 70 -10.65 -2.74 -5.04
N CYS A 71 -10.14 -3.33 -6.12
CA CYS A 71 -10.62 -3.07 -7.48
C CYS A 71 -11.69 -4.06 -7.94
N GLY A 72 -11.79 -5.24 -7.31
CA GLY A 72 -12.74 -6.30 -7.69
C GLY A 72 -14.12 -6.19 -7.04
N ASP A 73 -14.44 -5.04 -6.43
CA ASP A 73 -15.70 -4.78 -5.72
C ASP A 73 -16.03 -5.81 -4.61
N ILE A 74 -15.03 -6.48 -4.01
CA ILE A 74 -15.29 -7.31 -2.82
C ILE A 74 -15.56 -6.40 -1.62
N LEU A 75 -14.72 -5.40 -1.42
CA LEU A 75 -14.87 -4.39 -0.38
C LEU A 75 -14.85 -3.01 -1.02
N HIS A 76 -15.93 -2.27 -0.87
CA HIS A 76 -16.00 -0.87 -1.30
C HIS A 76 -16.00 0.05 -0.08
N ILE A 77 -15.13 1.05 -0.06
CA ILE A 77 -15.03 2.00 1.05
C ILE A 77 -15.51 3.36 0.58
N TYR A 78 -16.60 3.83 1.18
CA TYR A 78 -17.26 5.08 0.85
C TYR A 78 -16.76 6.24 1.67
N PHE A 79 -16.73 7.41 1.02
CA PHE A 79 -16.47 8.68 1.67
C PHE A 79 -17.74 9.54 1.56
N GLY A 80 -18.53 9.60 2.64
CA GLY A 80 -19.79 10.34 2.66
C GLY A 80 -21.04 9.47 2.53
N LYS A 81 -22.11 10.01 1.93
CA LYS A 81 -23.49 9.45 2.03
C LYS A 81 -23.94 8.57 0.86
N ASP A 82 -23.15 8.43 -0.19
CA ASP A 82 -23.58 7.63 -1.34
C ASP A 82 -23.35 6.14 -1.04
N THR A 83 -24.40 5.32 -1.09
CA THR A 83 -24.40 3.91 -0.66
C THR A 83 -24.82 2.95 -1.78
N SER A 84 -24.84 3.42 -3.03
CA SER A 84 -25.19 2.61 -4.19
C SER A 84 -23.96 1.83 -4.70
N THR A 85 -23.78 0.58 -4.28
CA THR A 85 -22.74 -0.33 -4.82
C THR A 85 -23.26 -1.75 -4.99
N LYS A 86 -22.62 -2.47 -5.92
CA LYS A 86 -22.74 -3.93 -6.11
C LYS A 86 -21.72 -4.72 -5.27
N ALA A 87 -20.93 -4.05 -4.45
CA ALA A 87 -19.90 -4.68 -3.66
C ALA A 87 -20.46 -5.60 -2.59
N LEU A 88 -19.73 -6.68 -2.29
CA LEU A 88 -20.15 -7.66 -1.29
C LEU A 88 -20.17 -7.08 0.13
N PHE A 89 -19.20 -6.20 0.42
CA PHE A 89 -19.09 -5.49 1.70
C PHE A 89 -18.86 -4.00 1.47
N SER A 90 -19.38 -3.17 2.38
CA SER A 90 -19.21 -1.73 2.31
C SER A 90 -18.96 -1.11 3.67
N ILE A 91 -18.03 -0.15 3.73
CA ILE A 91 -17.71 0.64 4.92
C ILE A 91 -17.82 2.11 4.57
N THR A 92 -18.46 2.90 5.44
CA THR A 92 -18.54 4.36 5.28
C THR A 92 -17.55 5.04 6.21
N LEU A 93 -16.67 5.86 5.64
CA LEU A 93 -15.71 6.68 6.36
C LEU A 93 -16.05 8.18 6.20
N PRO A 94 -15.68 9.03 7.18
CA PRO A 94 -15.82 10.47 7.04
C PRO A 94 -14.94 11.00 5.89
N ALA A 95 -15.56 11.67 4.91
CA ALA A 95 -14.86 12.14 3.71
C ALA A 95 -13.78 13.20 3.98
N GLU A 96 -13.89 13.93 5.09
CA GLU A 96 -13.05 15.08 5.40
C GLU A 96 -11.63 14.69 5.90
N ASN A 97 -11.42 13.44 6.30
CA ASN A 97 -10.12 13.03 6.87
C ASN A 97 -9.22 12.38 5.82
N TYR A 98 -8.30 13.18 5.26
CA TYR A 98 -7.32 12.73 4.27
C TYR A 98 -6.48 11.51 4.70
N LEU A 99 -6.18 11.35 5.98
CA LEU A 99 -5.42 10.18 6.46
C LEU A 99 -6.27 8.91 6.42
N LEU A 100 -7.58 9.01 6.68
CA LEU A 100 -8.47 7.86 6.58
C LEU A 100 -8.86 7.57 5.14
N THR A 101 -8.99 8.61 4.30
CA THR A 101 -9.40 8.43 2.90
C THR A 101 -8.25 8.10 1.96
N GLY A 102 -7.01 8.42 2.34
CA GLY A 102 -5.84 8.36 1.46
C GLY A 102 -5.79 9.51 0.44
N ALA A 103 -6.56 10.58 0.68
CA ALA A 103 -6.60 11.80 -0.13
C ALA A 103 -6.81 11.50 -1.62
N GLY A 104 -6.12 12.21 -2.51
CA GLY A 104 -6.29 12.08 -3.96
C GLY A 104 -5.78 10.79 -4.58
N PHE A 105 -5.20 9.86 -3.81
CA PHE A 105 -4.89 8.51 -4.30
C PHE A 105 -5.94 7.47 -3.88
N GLY A 106 -6.72 7.76 -2.84
CA GLY A 106 -7.73 6.85 -2.31
C GLY A 106 -7.18 5.91 -1.23
N ILE A 107 -8.04 5.00 -0.76
CA ILE A 107 -7.89 4.25 0.49
C ILE A 107 -6.58 3.46 0.60
N GLU A 108 -5.97 3.13 -0.54
CA GLU A 108 -4.68 2.43 -0.64
C GLU A 108 -3.50 3.25 -0.11
N ALA A 109 -3.64 4.58 -0.02
CA ALA A 109 -2.69 5.48 0.62
C ALA A 109 -3.08 5.87 2.06
N SER A 110 -4.20 5.36 2.58
CA SER A 110 -4.68 5.71 3.92
C SER A 110 -3.74 5.20 5.03
N ILE A 111 -3.92 5.74 6.23
CA ILE A 111 -3.21 5.30 7.43
C ILE A 111 -3.47 3.82 7.75
N ILE A 112 -4.65 3.30 7.41
CA ILE A 112 -5.00 1.88 7.61
C ILE A 112 -4.13 1.02 6.69
N ALA A 113 -4.01 1.41 5.42
CA ALA A 113 -3.15 0.73 4.45
C ALA A 113 -1.67 0.81 4.86
N ILE A 114 -1.19 2.00 5.25
CA ILE A 114 0.17 2.24 5.76
C ILE A 114 0.51 1.33 6.94
N VAL A 115 -0.41 1.20 7.91
CA VAL A 115 -0.24 0.30 9.06
C VAL A 115 -0.13 -1.15 8.59
N GLY A 116 -1.00 -1.57 7.66
CA GLY A 116 -0.94 -2.91 7.06
C GLY A 116 0.40 -3.21 6.40
N TYR A 117 0.88 -2.34 5.51
CA TYR A 117 2.17 -2.49 4.83
C TYR A 117 3.33 -2.56 5.83
N THR A 118 3.28 -1.71 6.86
CA THR A 118 4.31 -1.63 7.89
C THR A 118 4.36 -2.91 8.73
N ILE A 119 3.21 -3.44 9.17
CA ILE A 119 3.15 -4.68 9.96
C ILE A 119 3.73 -5.86 9.18
N ILE A 120 3.33 -6.02 7.92
CA ILE A 120 3.81 -7.11 7.06
C ILE A 120 5.31 -6.93 6.78
N GLY A 121 5.74 -5.72 6.44
CA GLY A 121 7.15 -5.38 6.20
C GLY A 121 8.04 -5.66 7.41
N ILE A 122 7.64 -5.22 8.60
CA ILE A 122 8.36 -5.51 9.85
C ILE A 122 8.40 -7.01 10.11
N SER A 123 7.28 -7.71 9.93
CA SER A 123 7.21 -9.17 10.14
C SER A 123 8.16 -9.92 9.22
N ALA A 124 8.23 -9.52 7.94
CA ALA A 124 9.20 -10.07 6.98
C ALA A 124 10.64 -9.75 7.39
N LEU A 125 10.93 -8.51 7.80
CA LEU A 125 12.27 -8.08 8.24
C LEU A 125 12.74 -8.86 9.47
N LEU A 126 11.88 -9.03 10.49
CA LEU A 126 12.18 -9.81 11.68
C LEU A 126 12.45 -11.28 11.33
N SER A 127 11.67 -11.84 10.41
CA SER A 127 11.85 -13.21 9.92
C SER A 127 13.18 -13.40 9.18
N ILE A 128 13.61 -12.42 8.39
CA ILE A 128 14.92 -12.41 7.71
C ILE A 128 16.07 -12.35 8.73
N LYS A 129 15.89 -11.61 9.83
CA LYS A 129 16.90 -11.50 10.88
C LYS A 129 17.05 -12.79 11.69
N LYS A 130 15.95 -13.52 11.94
CA LYS A 130 15.96 -14.81 12.67
C LYS A 130 16.56 -15.96 11.87
N SER A 131 16.50 -15.92 10.55
CA SER A 131 17.03 -16.96 9.67
C SER A 131 18.53 -16.83 9.39
N LYS A 132 19.23 -15.96 10.12
CA LYS A 132 20.67 -15.71 10.03
C LYS A 132 21.30 -15.92 11.39
#